data_AF-A0A7K3RPG4-F1
#
_entry.id   AF-A0A7K3RPG4-F1
#
_cell.length_a   1.000
_cell.length_b   1.000
_cell.length_c   1.000
_cell.angle_alpha   90.00
_cell.angle_beta   90.00
_cell.angle_gamma   90.00
#
_symmetry.space_group_name_H-M   'P 1'
#
loop_
_entity.id
_entity.type
_entity.pdbx_description
1 polymer ?
#
loop_
_entity_poly.entity_id
_entity_poly.type
_entity_poly.pdbx_seq_one_letter_code
_entity_poly.pdbx_strand_id
1 'polypeptide(L)'
;GEPGALAPRPVPAPRDAPAEQAAPSVEMPELTGENDRAIASCVGTARSEQLSSYVASPALLFIGDEGGATLPGFDLSPANTARIAGAAALVLALTVGASVFAGARLVRPLHALTGAAQRMRDGEQPASVPVSGDDEVGRLAAAFNDMSAHRARLEEQRKAMVSDVAHELRTPLSNIRGWLEAAQDGLADPDPAFVSSLLEEAVLLQHIIDDLQDLAAADAGVLRLHPEPVEVRELLGQVAAAHQARAENAGVTLAVTAPAPGPA
;
A
#
# COMPACT_ATOMS: atom_id res chain seq x y z
N GLY A 1 78.82 15.01 27.88
CA GLY A 1 79.27 16.26 28.50
C GLY A 1 78.15 17.26 28.38
N GLU A 2 77.28 17.31 29.38
CA GLU A 2 76.26 18.35 29.55
C GLU A 2 76.89 19.59 30.20
N PRO A 3 76.52 20.82 29.82
CA PRO A 3 76.78 22.00 30.62
C PRO A 3 75.56 22.39 31.48
N GLY A 4 75.72 22.14 32.79
CA GLY A 4 75.30 22.94 33.94
C GLY A 4 74.03 23.79 33.89
N ALA A 5 72.97 23.29 34.52
CA ALA A 5 71.85 24.09 35.00
C ALA A 5 72.23 24.89 36.25
N LEU A 6 71.94 26.19 36.23
CA LEU A 6 72.18 27.15 37.30
C LEU A 6 71.16 26.93 38.44
N ALA A 7 71.62 26.51 39.61
CA ALA A 7 70.76 26.28 40.78
C ALA A 7 70.23 27.61 41.36
N PRO A 8 68.93 27.75 41.66
CA PRO A 8 68.37 28.94 42.29
C PRO A 8 68.79 29.05 43.77
N ARG A 9 69.11 30.28 44.21
CA ARG A 9 69.52 30.59 45.59
C ARG A 9 68.35 30.33 46.56
N PRO A 10 68.60 29.79 47.77
CA PRO A 10 67.56 29.54 48.75
C PRO A 10 66.96 30.86 49.26
N VAL A 11 65.63 30.92 49.28
CA VAL A 11 64.83 31.99 49.88
C VAL A 11 64.98 31.92 51.40
N PRO A 12 65.19 33.05 52.11
CA PRO A 12 65.29 33.02 53.57
C PRO A 12 63.96 32.56 54.19
N ALA A 13 64.05 31.62 55.13
CA ALA A 13 62.90 31.14 55.90
C ALA A 13 62.27 32.29 56.72
N PRO A 14 60.93 32.35 56.83
CA PRO A 14 60.27 33.37 57.64
C PRO A 14 60.70 33.20 59.11
N ARG A 15 61.08 34.32 59.73
CA ARG A 15 61.41 34.40 61.17
C ARG A 15 60.18 34.03 62.00
N ASP A 16 60.45 33.32 63.10
CA ASP A 16 59.50 32.82 64.08
C ASP A 16 58.32 33.76 64.32
N ALA A 17 57.11 33.27 64.02
CA ALA A 17 55.87 33.94 64.40
C ALA A 17 55.77 33.93 65.93
N PRO A 18 55.41 35.05 66.59
CA PRO A 18 55.18 35.04 68.02
C PRO A 18 54.04 34.08 68.36
N ALA A 19 54.21 33.38 69.49
CA ALA A 19 53.31 32.34 69.99
C ALA A 19 51.83 32.78 69.90
N GLU A 20 51.03 31.90 69.31
CA GLU A 20 49.59 32.01 69.13
C GLU A 20 48.91 32.16 70.51
N GLN A 21 48.66 33.41 70.92
CA GLN A 21 47.74 33.67 72.01
C GLN A 21 46.36 33.26 71.50
N ALA A 22 45.80 32.20 72.08
CA ALA A 22 44.45 31.77 71.82
C ALA A 22 43.52 32.99 71.92
N ALA A 23 42.92 33.36 70.79
CA ALA A 23 41.95 34.44 70.75
C ALA A 23 40.84 34.12 71.77
N PRO A 24 40.31 35.11 72.52
CA PRO A 24 39.17 34.88 73.38
C PRO A 24 38.05 34.28 72.51
N SER A 25 37.52 33.13 72.92
CA SER A 25 36.38 32.50 72.28
C SER A 25 35.19 33.45 72.42
N VAL A 26 34.95 34.26 71.40
CA VAL A 26 33.76 35.11 71.31
C VAL A 26 32.59 34.18 71.03
N GLU A 27 31.73 34.01 72.03
CA GLU A 27 30.47 33.29 71.88
C GLU A 27 29.58 34.12 70.93
N MET A 28 29.37 33.62 69.71
CA MET A 28 28.56 34.31 68.71
C MET A 28 27.09 34.18 69.12
N PRO A 29 26.32 35.27 69.24
CA PRO A 29 24.91 35.18 69.61
C PRO A 29 24.14 34.38 68.54
N GLU A 30 23.20 33.54 68.94
CA GLU A 30 22.31 32.84 68.02
C GLU A 30 21.43 33.85 67.29
N LEU A 31 21.68 33.98 65.98
CA LEU A 31 21.04 34.92 65.09
C LEU A 31 19.79 34.26 64.44
N THR A 32 18.65 34.27 65.14
CA THR A 32 17.37 33.67 64.68
C THR A 32 16.26 34.68 64.33
N GLY A 33 16.53 35.99 64.33
CA GLY A 33 15.59 37.07 64.04
C GLY A 33 15.67 37.62 62.61
N GLU A 34 14.58 38.22 62.14
CA GLU A 34 14.45 38.80 60.77
C GLU A 34 15.49 39.91 60.48
N ASN A 35 16.01 40.57 61.52
CA ASN A 35 17.03 41.61 61.44
C ASN A 35 18.48 41.09 61.36
N ASP A 36 18.71 39.81 61.56
CA ASP A 36 20.07 39.30 61.77
C ASP A 36 20.91 39.23 60.50
N ARG A 37 20.25 39.02 59.36
CA ARG A 37 20.89 39.13 58.04
C ARG A 37 21.38 40.55 57.77
N ALA A 38 20.61 41.56 58.18
CA ALA A 38 20.98 42.95 58.03
C ALA A 38 22.17 43.29 58.94
N ILE A 39 22.14 42.84 60.21
CA ILE A 39 23.25 43.02 61.16
C ILE A 39 24.51 42.32 60.66
N ALA A 40 24.43 41.06 60.22
CA ALA A 40 25.57 40.32 59.70
C ALA A 40 26.18 40.99 58.45
N SER A 41 25.34 41.51 57.54
CA SER A 41 25.81 42.27 56.39
C SER A 41 26.49 43.58 56.81
N CYS A 42 25.94 44.28 57.81
CA CYS A 42 26.48 45.55 58.30
C CYS A 42 27.84 45.35 58.99
N VAL A 43 27.97 44.32 59.83
CA VAL A 43 29.24 43.93 60.46
C VAL A 43 30.25 43.47 59.42
N GLY A 44 29.83 42.70 58.42
CA GLY A 44 30.68 42.27 57.30
C GLY A 44 31.25 43.46 56.52
N THR A 45 30.40 44.41 56.14
CA THR A 45 30.81 45.63 55.43
C THR A 45 31.74 46.49 56.27
N ALA A 46 31.37 46.79 57.52
CA ALA A 46 32.18 47.60 58.44
C ALA A 46 33.56 46.98 58.68
N ARG A 47 33.63 45.65 58.84
CA ARG A 47 34.89 44.91 58.97
C ARG A 47 35.72 44.98 57.69
N SER A 48 35.10 44.84 56.51
CA SER A 48 35.81 44.97 55.24
C SER A 48 36.39 46.37 55.03
N GLU A 49 35.65 47.40 55.45
CA GLU A 49 36.03 48.81 55.32
C GLU A 49 37.17 49.16 56.28
N GLN A 50 37.13 48.70 57.53
CA GLN A 50 38.23 48.86 58.50
C GLN A 50 39.51 48.16 58.06
N LEU A 51 39.40 46.97 57.47
CA LEU A 51 40.57 46.20 57.04
C LEU A 51 41.10 46.63 55.66
N SER A 52 40.37 47.48 54.93
CA SER A 52 40.73 47.89 53.56
C SER A 52 42.12 48.53 53.45
N SER A 53 42.63 49.18 54.50
CA SER A 53 43.98 49.76 54.55
C SER A 53 45.07 48.76 54.93
N TYR A 54 44.70 47.58 55.43
CA TYR A 54 45.60 46.52 55.89
C TYR A 54 45.60 45.28 54.98
N VAL A 55 44.69 45.21 54.00
CA VAL A 55 44.56 44.11 53.06
C VAL A 55 45.09 44.56 51.70
N ALA A 56 45.90 43.72 51.05
CA ALA A 56 46.41 43.99 49.71
C ALA A 56 45.28 44.07 48.68
N SER A 57 45.49 44.80 47.58
CA SER A 57 44.55 44.83 46.44
C SER A 57 44.16 43.41 46.01
N PRO A 58 42.90 43.16 45.62
CA PRO A 58 42.44 41.83 45.24
C PRO A 58 43.35 41.25 44.15
N ALA A 59 43.95 40.09 44.43
CA ALA A 59 44.66 39.34 43.41
C ALA A 59 43.62 38.64 42.53
N LEU A 60 43.51 39.04 41.27
CA LEU A 60 42.70 38.33 40.28
C LEU A 60 43.43 37.04 39.88
N LEU A 61 42.92 35.89 40.32
CA LEU A 61 43.43 34.58 39.92
C LEU A 61 42.83 34.19 38.57
N PHE A 62 43.60 34.35 37.49
CA PHE A 62 43.26 33.79 36.19
C PHE A 62 43.80 32.37 36.12
N ILE A 63 42.91 31.37 36.20
CA ILE A 63 43.28 29.97 36.00
C ILE A 63 43.33 29.73 34.49
N GLY A 64 44.54 29.72 33.94
CA GLY A 64 44.80 29.27 32.56
C GLY A 64 45.44 27.88 32.58
N ASP A 65 45.08 27.03 31.62
CA ASP A 65 45.81 25.81 31.29
C ASP A 65 47.09 26.17 30.53
N GLU A 66 48.20 25.42 30.72
CA GLU A 66 49.49 25.70 30.08
C GLU A 66 49.42 25.64 28.54
N GLY A 67 48.35 25.08 27.98
CA GLY A 67 48.07 25.06 26.54
C GLY A 67 47.21 26.21 26.01
N GLY A 68 46.70 27.13 26.85
CA GLY A 68 45.75 28.14 26.39
C GLY A 68 44.51 27.52 25.73
N ALA A 69 44.06 26.36 26.23
CA ALA A 69 42.88 25.69 25.71
C ALA A 69 41.65 26.57 26.00
N THR A 70 41.16 27.19 24.93
CA THR A 70 39.89 27.89 24.85
C THR A 70 38.78 27.08 25.52
N LEU A 71 37.82 27.76 26.14
CA LEU A 71 36.50 27.22 26.52
C LEU A 71 36.01 26.22 25.46
N PRO A 72 35.26 25.15 25.81
CA PRO A 72 34.67 24.24 24.83
C PRO A 72 33.71 25.03 23.92
N GLY A 73 34.28 25.61 22.88
CA GLY A 73 33.65 26.40 21.85
C GLY A 73 33.99 25.76 20.53
N PHE A 74 33.05 25.79 19.59
CA PHE A 74 33.28 25.27 18.27
C PHE A 74 34.41 26.05 17.61
N ASP A 75 35.57 25.41 17.39
CA ASP A 75 36.65 25.99 16.60
C ASP A 75 36.20 26.07 15.14
N LEU A 76 35.67 27.24 14.75
CA LEU A 76 35.21 27.58 13.41
C LEU A 76 36.38 28.01 12.49
N SER A 77 37.57 27.44 12.68
CA SER A 77 38.66 27.52 11.72
C SER A 77 38.17 27.26 10.28
N PRO A 78 38.69 27.96 9.25
CA PRO A 78 38.28 27.77 7.85
C PRO A 78 38.32 26.30 7.41
N ALA A 79 39.26 25.51 7.96
CA ALA A 79 39.37 24.09 7.68
C ALA A 79 38.22 23.27 8.29
N ASN A 80 37.82 23.56 9.54
CA ASN A 80 36.69 22.87 10.19
C ASN A 80 35.36 23.29 9.57
N THR A 81 35.19 24.57 9.25
CA THR A 81 34.00 25.07 8.55
C THR A 81 33.84 24.42 7.18
N ALA A 82 34.93 24.26 6.42
CA ALA A 82 34.90 23.55 5.13
C ALA A 82 34.54 22.06 5.29
N ARG A 83 35.05 21.38 6.32
CA ARG A 83 34.70 19.98 6.61
C ARG A 83 33.22 19.83 6.99
N ILE A 84 32.68 20.72 7.83
CA ILE A 84 31.27 20.72 8.22
C ILE A 84 30.38 20.98 7.00
N ALA A 85 30.71 21.99 6.19
CA ALA A 85 29.97 22.30 4.97
C ALA A 85 30.00 21.13 3.97
N GLY A 86 31.16 20.49 3.79
CA GLY A 86 31.30 19.31 2.95
C GLY A 86 30.47 18.12 3.45
N ALA A 87 30.50 17.84 4.76
CA ALA A 87 29.69 16.78 5.36
C ALA A 87 28.19 17.06 5.21
N ALA A 88 27.75 18.29 5.48
CA ALA A 88 26.35 18.70 5.31
C ALA A 88 25.90 18.58 3.85
N ALA A 89 26.72 19.03 2.89
CA ALA A 89 26.43 18.91 1.47
C ALA A 89 26.33 17.44 1.02
N LEU A 90 27.21 16.58 1.52
CA LEU A 90 27.17 15.14 1.23
C LEU A 90 25.90 14.49 1.76
N VAL A 91 25.52 14.77 3.02
CA VAL A 91 24.28 14.25 3.61
C VAL A 91 23.07 14.74 2.84
N LEU A 92 23.04 16.01 2.44
CA LEU A 92 21.96 16.55 1.60
C LEU A 92 21.88 15.84 0.24
N ALA A 93 23.02 15.65 -0.43
CA ALA A 93 23.06 14.94 -1.71
C ALA A 93 22.58 13.49 -1.58
N LEU A 94 22.98 12.78 -0.52
CA LEU A 94 22.56 11.39 -0.27
C LEU A 94 21.06 11.30 0.05
N THR A 95 20.54 12.21 0.87
CA THR A 95 19.11 12.23 1.23
C THR A 95 18.23 12.57 0.03
N VAL A 96 18.60 13.57 -0.77
CA VAL A 96 17.89 13.89 -2.02
C VAL A 96 17.99 12.73 -3.01
N GLY A 97 19.19 12.16 -3.19
CA GLY A 97 19.42 11.01 -4.07
C GLY A 97 18.57 9.79 -3.68
N ALA A 98 18.56 9.43 -2.40
CA ALA A 98 17.75 8.34 -1.87
C ALA A 98 16.25 8.60 -2.03
N SER A 99 15.80 9.83 -1.79
CA SER A 99 14.39 10.23 -1.95
C SER A 99 13.93 10.13 -3.40
N VAL A 100 14.73 10.63 -4.35
CA VAL A 100 14.44 10.53 -5.79
C VAL A 100 14.45 9.07 -6.23
N PHE A 101 15.40 8.28 -5.76
CA PHE A 101 15.48 6.85 -6.06
C PHE A 101 14.26 6.08 -5.54
N ALA A 102 13.87 6.30 -4.28
CA ALA A 102 12.68 5.69 -3.69
C ALA A 102 11.39 6.13 -4.41
N GLY A 103 11.26 7.42 -4.76
CA GLY A 103 10.14 7.93 -5.55
C GLY A 103 10.02 7.26 -6.91
N ALA A 104 11.15 7.08 -7.61
CA ALA A 104 11.19 6.42 -8.91
C ALA A 104 10.89 4.91 -8.82
N ARG A 105 11.36 4.22 -7.76
CA ARG A 105 11.18 2.76 -7.60
C ARG A 105 9.84 2.35 -6.97
N LEU A 106 9.27 3.17 -6.09
CA LEU A 106 8.08 2.79 -5.30
C LEU A 106 6.85 3.66 -5.62
N VAL A 107 6.99 4.98 -5.55
CA VAL A 107 5.85 5.90 -5.61
C VAL A 107 5.29 6.03 -7.03
N ARG A 108 6.17 6.06 -8.05
CA ARG A 108 5.77 6.22 -9.45
C ARG A 108 4.96 5.03 -9.99
N PRO A 109 5.35 3.75 -9.79
CA PRO A 109 4.52 2.62 -10.19
C PRO A 109 3.15 2.57 -9.50
N LEU A 110 3.07 2.94 -8.22
CA LEU A 110 1.79 2.97 -7.48
C LEU A 110 0.82 4.02 -8.03
N HIS A 111 1.31 5.20 -8.41
CA HIS A 111 0.49 6.19 -9.12
C HIS A 111 0.04 5.70 -10.49
N ALA A 112 0.90 4.99 -11.22
CA ALA A 112 0.54 4.40 -12.51
C ALA A 112 -0.57 3.35 -12.38
N LEU A 113 -0.49 2.47 -11.36
CA LEU A 113 -1.54 1.50 -11.03
C LEU A 113 -2.85 2.19 -10.65
N THR A 114 -2.79 3.20 -9.80
CA THR A 114 -3.96 3.96 -9.38
C THR A 114 -4.65 4.63 -10.58
N GLY A 115 -3.87 5.27 -11.45
CA GLY A 115 -4.40 5.87 -12.67
C GLY A 115 -4.97 4.85 -13.65
N ALA A 116 -4.33 3.67 -13.79
CA ALA A 116 -4.85 2.60 -14.63
C ALA A 116 -6.17 2.02 -14.08
N ALA A 117 -6.28 1.86 -12.77
CA ALA A 117 -7.51 1.42 -12.11
C ALA A 117 -8.66 2.43 -12.27
N GLN A 118 -8.36 3.74 -12.18
CA GLN A 118 -9.34 4.80 -12.43
C GLN A 118 -9.84 4.79 -13.88
N ARG A 119 -8.94 4.74 -14.87
CA ARG A 119 -9.33 4.61 -16.29
C ARG A 119 -10.18 3.37 -16.55
N MET A 120 -9.84 2.24 -15.92
CA MET A 120 -10.62 0.99 -16.04
C MET A 120 -12.02 1.11 -15.43
N ARG A 121 -12.18 1.88 -14.35
CA ARG A 121 -13.50 2.20 -13.77
C ARG A 121 -14.33 3.04 -14.73
N ASP A 122 -13.68 3.99 -15.40
CA ASP A 122 -14.33 4.92 -16.32
C ASP A 122 -14.61 4.28 -17.70
N GLY A 123 -14.29 2.98 -17.87
CA GLY A 123 -14.62 2.17 -19.05
C GLY A 123 -13.58 2.28 -20.17
N GLU A 124 -12.43 2.90 -19.93
CA GLU A 124 -11.36 2.98 -20.91
C GLU A 124 -10.66 1.63 -21.13
N GLN A 125 -10.06 1.48 -22.31
CA GLN A 125 -9.38 0.25 -22.73
C GLN A 125 -8.30 -0.16 -21.69
N PRO A 126 -8.16 -1.46 -21.41
CA PRO A 126 -7.09 -2.02 -20.56
C PRO A 126 -5.71 -1.43 -20.86
N ALA A 127 -5.23 -0.54 -20.01
CA ALA A 127 -3.87 -0.01 -20.12
C ALA A 127 -2.93 -0.91 -19.30
N SER A 128 -1.92 -1.50 -19.95
CA SER A 128 -0.89 -2.27 -19.27
C SER A 128 -0.02 -1.36 -18.40
N VAL A 129 0.19 -1.73 -17.15
CA VAL A 129 1.15 -1.06 -16.27
C VAL A 129 2.52 -1.74 -16.41
N PRO A 130 3.61 -0.99 -16.60
CA PRO A 130 4.94 -1.60 -16.70
C PRO A 130 5.30 -2.33 -15.40
N VAL A 131 5.68 -3.60 -15.53
CA VAL A 131 6.19 -4.41 -14.42
C VAL A 131 7.68 -4.14 -14.30
N SER A 132 8.12 -3.56 -13.19
CA SER A 132 9.52 -3.25 -12.93
C SER A 132 9.99 -3.96 -11.67
N GLY A 133 10.96 -4.86 -11.81
CA GLY A 133 11.53 -5.64 -10.70
C GLY A 133 10.66 -6.80 -10.24
N ASP A 134 11.25 -7.67 -9.42
CA ASP A 134 10.60 -8.86 -8.85
C ASP A 134 10.14 -8.64 -7.39
N ASP A 135 9.99 -7.38 -6.99
CA ASP A 135 9.54 -6.98 -5.65
C ASP A 135 8.00 -7.03 -5.52
N GLU A 136 7.49 -6.67 -4.34
CA GLU A 136 6.06 -6.61 -4.04
C GLU A 136 5.28 -5.73 -5.03
N VAL A 137 5.90 -4.63 -5.49
CA VAL A 137 5.28 -3.67 -6.41
C VAL A 137 5.21 -4.26 -7.81
N GLY A 138 6.28 -4.92 -8.26
CA GLY A 138 6.31 -5.68 -9.50
C GLY A 138 5.25 -6.79 -9.54
N ARG A 139 5.14 -7.59 -8.47
CA ARG A 139 4.10 -8.63 -8.37
C ARG A 139 2.68 -8.05 -8.39
N LEU A 140 2.45 -6.93 -7.72
CA LEU A 140 1.17 -6.23 -7.76
C LEU A 140 0.83 -5.73 -9.18
N ALA A 141 1.81 -5.17 -9.89
CA ALA A 141 1.62 -4.72 -11.26
C ALA A 141 1.30 -5.88 -12.21
N ALA A 142 1.97 -7.03 -12.04
CA ALA A 142 1.68 -8.25 -12.79
C ALA A 142 0.24 -8.75 -12.52
N ALA A 143 -0.15 -8.86 -11.24
CA ALA A 143 -1.49 -9.27 -10.86
C ALA A 143 -2.58 -8.31 -11.39
N PHE A 144 -2.32 -7.00 -11.39
CA PHE A 144 -3.22 -6.01 -11.98
C PHE A 144 -3.38 -6.23 -13.50
N ASN A 145 -2.27 -6.46 -14.22
CA ASN A 145 -2.30 -6.72 -15.66
C ASN A 145 -3.07 -8.01 -15.98
N ASP A 146 -2.88 -9.07 -15.20
CA ASP A 146 -3.61 -10.34 -15.37
C ASP A 146 -5.11 -10.17 -15.13
N MET A 147 -5.50 -9.46 -14.07
CA MET A 147 -6.90 -9.11 -13.79
C MET A 147 -7.50 -8.28 -14.94
N SER A 148 -6.76 -7.26 -15.40
CA SER A 148 -7.16 -6.39 -16.51
C SER A 148 -7.40 -7.18 -17.81
N ALA A 149 -6.47 -8.09 -18.14
CA ALA A 149 -6.59 -8.95 -19.32
C ALA A 149 -7.73 -9.97 -19.17
N HIS A 150 -7.94 -10.54 -17.99
CA HIS A 150 -9.05 -11.44 -17.73
C HIS A 150 -10.40 -10.74 -17.90
N ARG A 151 -10.56 -9.53 -17.34
CA ARG A 151 -11.76 -8.72 -17.52
C ARG A 151 -12.03 -8.39 -18.99
N ALA A 152 -10.98 -8.04 -19.75
CA ALA A 152 -11.10 -7.76 -21.17
C ALA A 152 -11.60 -8.97 -21.97
N ARG A 153 -11.10 -10.18 -21.64
CA ARG A 153 -11.58 -11.43 -22.25
C ARG A 153 -13.04 -11.72 -21.91
N LEU A 154 -13.45 -11.53 -20.65
CA LEU A 154 -14.85 -11.71 -20.25
C LEU A 154 -15.78 -10.74 -20.99
N GLU A 155 -15.38 -9.48 -21.17
CA GLU A 155 -16.17 -8.50 -21.90
C GLU A 155 -16.28 -8.86 -23.39
N GLU A 156 -15.20 -9.36 -24.00
CA GLU A 156 -15.23 -9.84 -25.38
C GLU A 156 -16.16 -11.05 -25.54
N GLN A 157 -16.08 -12.02 -24.62
CA GLN A 157 -16.96 -13.19 -24.60
C GLN A 157 -18.42 -12.78 -24.43
N ARG A 158 -18.71 -11.83 -23.54
CA ARG A 158 -20.05 -11.27 -23.37
C ARG A 158 -20.58 -10.64 -24.66
N LYS A 159 -19.75 -9.85 -25.35
CA LYS A 159 -20.14 -9.21 -26.62
C LYS A 159 -20.41 -10.24 -27.72
N ALA A 160 -19.55 -11.26 -27.83
CA ALA A 160 -19.74 -12.36 -28.75
C ALA A 160 -21.05 -13.09 -28.46
N MET A 161 -21.30 -13.47 -27.20
CA MET A 161 -22.55 -14.11 -26.78
C MET A 161 -23.79 -13.26 -27.14
N VAL A 162 -23.78 -11.96 -26.84
CA VAL A 162 -24.91 -11.08 -27.19
C VAL A 162 -25.12 -11.00 -28.70
N SER A 163 -24.05 -10.97 -29.48
CA SER A 163 -24.11 -11.00 -30.94
C SER A 163 -24.71 -12.29 -31.47
N ASP A 164 -24.26 -13.43 -30.93
CA ASP A 164 -24.72 -14.77 -31.34
C ASP A 164 -26.20 -14.94 -30.99
N VAL A 165 -26.62 -14.56 -29.78
CA VAL A 165 -28.03 -14.55 -29.38
C VAL A 165 -28.88 -13.69 -30.31
N ALA A 166 -28.42 -12.48 -30.62
CA ALA A 166 -29.15 -11.59 -31.52
C ALA A 166 -29.27 -12.18 -32.94
N HIS A 167 -28.30 -12.99 -33.38
CA HIS A 167 -28.34 -13.67 -34.67
C HIS A 167 -29.36 -14.83 -34.65
N GLU A 168 -29.26 -15.71 -33.65
CA GLU A 168 -30.13 -16.89 -33.50
C GLU A 168 -31.60 -16.51 -33.31
N LEU A 169 -31.89 -15.38 -32.65
CA LEU A 169 -33.27 -14.88 -32.51
C LEU A 169 -33.80 -14.17 -33.77
N ARG A 170 -32.92 -13.56 -34.58
CA ARG A 170 -33.34 -12.75 -35.74
C ARG A 170 -33.88 -13.62 -36.85
N THR A 171 -33.27 -14.77 -37.12
CA THR A 171 -33.70 -15.68 -38.18
C THR A 171 -35.15 -16.12 -37.98
N PRO A 172 -35.53 -16.70 -36.82
CA PRO A 172 -36.89 -17.15 -36.61
C PRO A 172 -37.92 -16.03 -36.58
N LEU A 173 -37.55 -14.89 -35.99
CA LEU A 173 -38.42 -13.72 -36.00
C LEU A 173 -38.65 -13.18 -37.43
N SER A 174 -37.62 -13.17 -38.28
CA SER A 174 -37.73 -12.75 -39.68
C SER A 174 -38.61 -13.70 -40.47
N ASN A 175 -38.50 -15.01 -40.23
CA ASN A 175 -39.32 -16.02 -40.89
C ASN A 175 -40.80 -15.87 -40.51
N ILE A 176 -41.11 -15.80 -39.20
CA ILE A 176 -42.48 -15.57 -38.71
C ILE A 176 -43.06 -14.30 -39.36
N ARG A 177 -42.30 -13.21 -39.34
CA ARG A 177 -42.73 -11.95 -39.93
C ARG A 177 -42.99 -12.08 -41.44
N GLY A 178 -42.07 -12.70 -42.19
CA GLY A 178 -42.22 -12.86 -43.63
C GLY A 178 -43.45 -13.69 -44.02
N TRP A 179 -43.73 -14.77 -43.27
CA TRP A 179 -44.95 -15.56 -43.46
C TRP A 179 -46.22 -14.75 -43.17
N LEU A 180 -46.23 -13.98 -42.09
CA LEU A 180 -47.36 -13.12 -41.74
C LEU A 180 -47.59 -11.99 -42.75
N GLU A 181 -46.52 -11.37 -43.26
CA GLU A 181 -46.58 -10.36 -44.32
C GLU A 181 -47.14 -10.97 -45.62
N ALA A 182 -46.66 -12.16 -46.03
CA ALA A 182 -47.16 -12.85 -47.22
C ALA A 182 -48.65 -13.21 -47.10
N ALA A 183 -49.11 -13.64 -45.92
CA ALA A 183 -50.52 -13.90 -45.68
C ALA A 183 -51.37 -12.62 -45.70
N GLN A 184 -50.86 -11.52 -45.15
CA GLN A 184 -51.52 -10.21 -45.17
C GLN A 184 -51.70 -9.67 -46.60
N ASP A 185 -50.69 -9.87 -47.45
CA ASP A 185 -50.71 -9.44 -48.85
C ASP A 185 -51.50 -10.39 -49.76
N GLY A 186 -52.06 -11.48 -49.22
CA GLY A 186 -52.82 -12.48 -49.97
C GLY A 186 -51.93 -13.36 -50.86
N LEU A 187 -50.63 -13.39 -50.62
CA LEU A 187 -49.63 -14.21 -51.33
C LEU A 187 -49.51 -15.62 -50.72
N ALA A 188 -50.02 -15.84 -49.51
CA ALA A 188 -50.05 -17.12 -48.82
C ALA A 188 -51.42 -17.37 -48.15
N ASP A 189 -51.96 -18.58 -48.29
CA ASP A 189 -53.19 -18.97 -47.60
C ASP A 189 -52.86 -19.45 -46.17
N PRO A 190 -53.58 -18.97 -45.13
CA PRO A 190 -53.36 -19.37 -43.75
C PRO A 190 -53.98 -20.75 -43.45
N ASP A 191 -53.47 -21.77 -44.14
CA ASP A 191 -53.89 -23.15 -44.00
C ASP A 191 -53.25 -23.82 -42.75
N PRO A 192 -53.62 -25.09 -42.43
CA PRO A 192 -53.01 -25.77 -41.29
C PRO A 192 -51.49 -25.94 -41.37
N ALA A 193 -50.91 -26.04 -42.58
CA ALA A 193 -49.46 -26.18 -42.77
C ALA A 193 -48.72 -24.85 -42.56
N PHE A 194 -49.36 -23.73 -42.92
CA PHE A 194 -48.90 -22.39 -42.60
C PHE A 194 -48.84 -22.18 -41.08
N VAL A 195 -49.93 -22.52 -40.38
CA VAL A 195 -50.01 -22.39 -38.91
C VAL A 195 -48.98 -23.30 -38.23
N SER A 196 -48.77 -24.53 -38.71
CA SER A 196 -47.75 -25.42 -38.14
C SER A 196 -46.34 -24.85 -38.33
N SER A 197 -46.03 -24.28 -39.49
CA SER A 197 -44.72 -23.67 -39.77
C SER A 197 -44.43 -22.48 -38.87
N LEU A 198 -45.42 -21.61 -38.62
CA LEU A 198 -45.29 -20.51 -37.66
C LEU A 198 -45.10 -21.01 -36.23
N LEU A 199 -45.83 -22.07 -35.85
CA LEU A 199 -45.72 -22.67 -34.53
C LEU A 199 -44.36 -23.31 -34.30
N GLU A 200 -43.81 -24.02 -35.29
CA GLU A 200 -42.45 -24.58 -35.23
C GLU A 200 -41.41 -23.50 -34.92
N GLU A 201 -41.55 -22.34 -35.56
CA GLU A 201 -40.62 -21.24 -35.38
C GLU A 201 -40.79 -20.53 -34.03
N ALA A 202 -42.02 -20.42 -33.54
CA ALA A 202 -42.29 -19.92 -32.18
C ALA A 202 -41.76 -20.87 -31.10
N VAL A 203 -41.89 -22.19 -31.31
CA VAL A 203 -41.34 -23.21 -30.40
C VAL A 203 -39.81 -23.17 -30.40
N LEU A 204 -39.16 -22.97 -31.56
CA LEU A 204 -37.72 -22.78 -31.63
C LEU A 204 -37.26 -21.55 -30.83
N LEU A 205 -37.94 -20.42 -31.01
CA LEU A 205 -37.70 -19.19 -30.22
C LEU A 205 -37.83 -19.44 -28.73
N GLN A 206 -38.84 -20.20 -28.30
CA GLN A 206 -39.05 -20.54 -26.89
C GLN A 206 -37.87 -21.37 -26.35
N HIS A 207 -37.42 -22.40 -27.07
CA HIS A 207 -36.26 -23.19 -26.66
C HIS A 207 -34.98 -22.33 -26.52
N ILE A 208 -34.72 -21.43 -27.46
CA ILE A 208 -33.57 -20.51 -27.37
C ILE A 208 -33.67 -19.63 -26.11
N ILE A 209 -34.86 -19.13 -25.78
CA ILE A 209 -35.07 -18.31 -24.59
C ILE A 209 -34.84 -19.15 -23.32
N ASP A 210 -35.35 -20.37 -23.27
CA ASP A 210 -35.20 -21.27 -22.12
C ASP A 210 -33.71 -21.61 -21.90
N ASP A 211 -32.98 -21.95 -22.97
CA ASP A 211 -31.53 -22.22 -22.91
C ASP A 211 -30.74 -21.00 -22.37
N LEU A 212 -31.14 -19.79 -22.75
CA LEU A 212 -30.52 -18.56 -22.24
C LEU A 212 -30.84 -18.30 -20.77
N GLN A 213 -32.03 -18.67 -20.30
CA GLN A 213 -32.37 -18.58 -18.88
C GLN A 213 -31.54 -19.57 -18.05
N ASP A 214 -31.38 -20.79 -18.54
CA ASP A 214 -30.54 -21.80 -17.90
C ASP A 214 -29.07 -21.36 -17.83
N LEU A 215 -28.54 -20.81 -18.93
CA LEU A 215 -27.18 -20.27 -18.96
C LEU A 215 -27.02 -19.08 -18.00
N ALA A 216 -27.98 -18.15 -17.97
CA ALA A 216 -27.95 -17.02 -17.05
C ALA A 216 -28.05 -17.47 -15.58
N ALA A 217 -28.84 -18.51 -15.29
CA ALA A 217 -28.94 -19.11 -13.97
C ALA A 217 -27.62 -19.80 -13.55
N ALA A 218 -26.92 -20.45 -14.50
CA ALA A 218 -25.60 -21.03 -14.28
C ALA A 218 -24.56 -19.95 -13.97
N ASP A 219 -24.50 -18.87 -14.75
CA ASP A 219 -23.57 -17.76 -14.57
C ASP A 219 -23.79 -17.01 -13.25
N ALA A 220 -25.05 -16.87 -12.83
CA ALA A 220 -25.40 -16.29 -11.53
C ALA A 220 -25.16 -17.25 -10.34
N GLY A 221 -24.78 -18.51 -10.60
CA GLY A 221 -24.59 -19.54 -9.58
C GLY A 221 -25.89 -19.97 -8.88
N VAL A 222 -27.04 -19.69 -9.48
CA VAL A 222 -28.37 -20.04 -8.94
C VAL A 222 -28.94 -21.32 -9.52
N LEU A 223 -28.37 -21.84 -10.61
CA LEU A 223 -28.72 -23.13 -11.18
C LEU A 223 -28.35 -24.25 -10.19
N ARG A 224 -29.37 -24.82 -9.53
CA ARG A 224 -29.19 -25.92 -8.57
C ARG A 224 -29.42 -27.25 -9.25
N LEU A 225 -28.38 -28.08 -9.27
CA LEU A 225 -28.48 -29.47 -9.70
C LEU A 225 -29.00 -30.30 -8.53
N HIS A 226 -30.01 -31.14 -8.80
CA HIS A 226 -30.53 -32.13 -7.88
C HIS A 226 -30.13 -33.52 -8.38
N PRO A 227 -28.91 -33.98 -8.07
CA PRO A 227 -28.45 -35.28 -8.56
C PRO A 227 -29.22 -36.40 -7.88
N GLU A 228 -29.78 -37.29 -8.69
CA GLU A 228 -30.45 -38.51 -8.24
C GLU A 228 -29.98 -39.72 -9.06
N PRO A 229 -29.99 -40.95 -8.49
CA PRO A 229 -29.74 -42.15 -9.27
C PRO A 229 -30.83 -42.34 -10.34
N VAL A 230 -30.42 -42.45 -11.61
CA VAL A 230 -31.33 -42.66 -12.74
C VAL A 230 -30.94 -43.93 -13.49
N GLU A 231 -31.92 -44.77 -13.80
CA GLU A 231 -31.75 -45.94 -14.65
C GLU A 231 -31.54 -45.50 -16.11
N VAL A 232 -30.27 -45.44 -16.53
CA VAL A 232 -29.85 -44.93 -17.85
C VAL A 232 -30.57 -45.64 -19.00
N ARG A 233 -30.85 -46.96 -18.87
CA ARG A 233 -31.61 -47.71 -19.87
C ARG A 233 -33.01 -47.16 -20.07
N GLU A 234 -33.70 -46.84 -18.97
CA GLU A 234 -35.06 -46.31 -19.01
C GLU A 234 -35.06 -44.92 -19.62
N LEU A 235 -34.15 -44.05 -19.16
CA LEU A 235 -33.99 -42.70 -19.69
C LEU A 235 -33.73 -42.72 -21.21
N LEU A 236 -32.78 -43.54 -21.68
CA LEU A 236 -32.50 -43.69 -23.11
C LEU A 236 -33.71 -44.24 -23.88
N GLY A 237 -34.47 -45.16 -23.28
CA GLY A 237 -35.72 -45.67 -23.85
C GLY A 237 -36.79 -44.59 -24.02
N GLN A 238 -36.97 -43.73 -23.01
CA GLN A 238 -37.90 -42.60 -23.05
C GLN A 238 -37.50 -41.60 -24.15
N VAL A 239 -36.21 -41.26 -24.23
CA VAL A 239 -35.70 -40.35 -25.28
C VAL A 239 -35.88 -40.96 -26.67
N ALA A 240 -35.56 -42.24 -26.86
CA ALA A 240 -35.76 -42.91 -28.15
C ALA A 240 -37.24 -42.94 -28.56
N ALA A 241 -38.14 -43.24 -27.62
CA ALA A 241 -39.58 -43.23 -27.87
C ALA A 241 -40.09 -41.83 -28.25
N ALA A 242 -39.61 -40.78 -27.56
CA ALA A 242 -39.99 -39.39 -27.85
C ALA A 242 -39.59 -38.94 -29.27
N HIS A 243 -38.50 -39.49 -29.82
CA HIS A 243 -38.00 -39.15 -31.16
C HIS A 243 -38.36 -40.17 -32.25
N GLN A 244 -39.04 -41.26 -31.90
CA GLN A 244 -39.32 -42.38 -32.81
C GLN A 244 -40.08 -41.93 -34.07
N ALA A 245 -41.17 -41.18 -33.92
CA ALA A 245 -41.99 -40.73 -35.05
C ALA A 245 -41.21 -39.82 -36.02
N ARG A 246 -40.34 -38.95 -35.49
CA ARG A 246 -39.48 -38.09 -36.31
C ARG A 246 -38.43 -38.90 -37.07
N ALA A 247 -37.85 -39.91 -36.42
CA ALA A 247 -36.86 -40.78 -37.04
C ALA A 247 -37.47 -41.62 -38.17
N GLU A 248 -38.65 -42.19 -37.95
CA GLU A 248 -39.39 -42.95 -38.97
C GLU A 248 -39.73 -42.10 -40.20
N ASN A 249 -40.23 -40.88 -39.98
CA ASN A 249 -40.52 -39.93 -41.06
C ASN A 249 -39.26 -39.53 -41.84
N ALA A 250 -38.08 -39.57 -41.20
CA ALA A 250 -36.78 -39.29 -41.83
C ALA A 250 -36.10 -40.55 -42.40
N GLY A 251 -36.69 -41.74 -42.28
CA GLY A 251 -36.09 -43.00 -42.71
C GLY A 251 -34.88 -43.45 -41.86
N VAL A 252 -34.78 -42.98 -40.62
CA VAL A 252 -33.70 -43.28 -39.69
C VAL A 252 -34.16 -44.33 -38.68
N THR A 253 -33.33 -45.35 -38.43
CA THR A 253 -33.59 -46.37 -37.39
C THR A 253 -32.93 -45.96 -36.08
N LEU A 254 -33.72 -45.79 -35.02
CA LEU A 254 -33.24 -45.57 -33.66
C LEU A 254 -33.12 -46.91 -32.91
N ALA A 255 -31.97 -47.15 -32.27
CA ALA A 255 -31.73 -48.32 -31.44
C ALA A 255 -31.07 -47.92 -30.11
N VAL A 256 -31.60 -48.42 -29.00
CA VAL A 256 -31.05 -48.20 -27.66
C VAL A 256 -30.22 -49.41 -27.24
N THR A 257 -28.91 -49.20 -27.08
CA THR A 257 -27.97 -50.20 -26.55
C THR A 257 -27.46 -49.72 -25.19
N ALA A 258 -27.86 -50.42 -24.13
CA ALA A 258 -27.36 -50.20 -22.77
C ALA A 258 -26.88 -51.54 -22.19
N PRO A 259 -25.87 -51.55 -21.29
CA PRO A 259 -25.47 -52.75 -20.56
C PRO A 259 -26.61 -53.24 -19.66
N ALA A 260 -26.68 -54.56 -19.42
CA ALA A 260 -27.67 -55.12 -18.49
C ALA A 260 -27.49 -54.50 -17.09
N PRO A 261 -28.57 -54.26 -16.33
CA PRO A 261 -28.45 -53.72 -14.97
C PRO A 261 -27.49 -54.59 -14.16
N GLY A 262 -26.48 -53.96 -13.54
CA GLY A 262 -25.57 -54.65 -12.63
C GLY A 262 -26.35 -55.17 -11.41
N PRO A 263 -25.93 -56.27 -10.77
CA PRO A 263 -26.60 -56.75 -9.57
C PRO A 263 -26.51 -55.67 -8.47
N ALA A 264 -27.66 -55.42 -7.84
CA ALA A 264 -27.87 -54.45 -6.76
C ALA A 264 -27.00 -54.72 -5.53
#